data_AF-A0A5N6UR34-F1
#
_entry.id   AF-A0A5N6UR34-F1
#
_cell.length_a   1.000
_cell.length_b   1.000
_cell.length_c   1.000
_cell.angle_alpha   90.00
_cell.angle_beta   90.00
_cell.angle_gamma   90.00
#
_symmetry.space_group_name_H-M   'P 1'
#
loop_
_entity.id
_entity.type
_entity.pdbx_description
1 polymer ?
#
loop_
_entity_poly.entity_id
_entity_poly.type
_entity_poly.pdbx_seq_one_letter_code
_entity_poly.pdbx_strand_id
1 'polypeptide(L)'
;MADGLNDARALRMAEIFNDYRTLLVHISQQDIPVPAEDHYEPGYAVIRESLAAAQALMSSNYTPVPPTGRNNAEMEKTELRTVILDISSRRFKAHKIYLRAAAGRRWSINRADALRRPDQTLASRLKLVDDTFRQELGQVTDEYVVADLRAADIRAGHWLDEDPSLQEMRNWIREHP
;
A
#
# COMPACT_ATOMS: atom_id res chain seq x y z
N MET A 1 -30.02 -5.19 -18.64
CA MET A 1 -30.55 -4.09 -17.82
C MET A 1 -29.61 -4.04 -16.65
N ALA A 2 -29.03 -2.87 -16.36
CA ALA A 2 -28.07 -2.78 -15.26
C ALA A 2 -28.72 -3.30 -13.98
N ASP A 3 -27.96 -4.06 -13.21
CA ASP A 3 -28.38 -4.79 -12.02
C ASP A 3 -28.78 -3.89 -10.83
N GLY A 4 -28.82 -2.57 -11.02
CA GLY A 4 -29.15 -1.59 -9.99
C GLY A 4 -28.04 -1.37 -8.96
N LEU A 5 -26.83 -1.92 -9.17
CA LEU A 5 -25.72 -1.84 -8.21
C LEU A 5 -24.69 -0.74 -8.55
N ASN A 6 -24.93 0.09 -9.56
CA ASN A 6 -23.98 1.14 -9.95
C ASN A 6 -23.73 2.15 -8.82
N ASP A 7 -24.76 2.49 -8.03
CA ASP A 7 -24.59 3.36 -6.86
C ASP A 7 -23.69 2.71 -5.79
N ALA A 8 -23.84 1.40 -5.55
CA ALA A 8 -22.98 0.66 -4.63
C ALA A 8 -21.52 0.60 -5.13
N ARG A 9 -21.32 0.40 -6.44
CA ARG A 9 -19.99 0.45 -7.09
C ARG A 9 -19.36 1.84 -6.99
N ALA A 10 -20.13 2.90 -7.23
CA ALA A 10 -19.64 4.27 -7.13
C ALA A 10 -19.23 4.61 -5.70
N LEU A 11 -20.02 4.17 -4.70
CA LEU A 11 -19.67 4.32 -3.30
C LEU A 11 -18.39 3.54 -2.96
N ARG A 12 -18.30 2.27 -3.37
CA ARG A 12 -17.12 1.44 -3.12
C ARG A 12 -15.86 2.03 -3.74
N MET A 13 -15.96 2.52 -4.97
CA MET A 13 -14.89 3.25 -5.63
C MET A 13 -14.40 4.44 -4.78
N ALA A 14 -15.33 5.27 -4.27
CA ALA A 14 -14.98 6.42 -3.44
C ALA A 14 -14.27 6.04 -2.13
N GLU A 15 -14.70 4.96 -1.47
CA GLU A 15 -14.06 4.43 -0.26
C GLU A 15 -12.61 4.02 -0.52
N ILE A 16 -12.37 3.25 -1.58
CA ILE A 16 -11.02 2.79 -1.97
C ILE A 16 -10.13 3.99 -2.33
N PHE A 17 -10.66 5.00 -3.03
CA PHE A 17 -9.91 6.24 -3.33
C PHE A 17 -9.50 6.99 -2.06
N ASN A 18 -10.40 7.09 -1.08
CA ASN A 18 -10.11 7.76 0.18
C ASN A 18 -9.00 7.04 0.96
N ASP A 19 -9.07 5.71 1.05
CA ASP A 19 -8.04 4.89 1.68
C ASP A 19 -6.69 5.04 0.97
N TYR A 20 -6.69 4.97 -0.36
CA TYR A 20 -5.48 5.15 -1.16
C TYR A 20 -4.83 6.52 -0.90
N ARG A 21 -5.60 7.61 -0.91
CA ARG A 21 -5.08 8.95 -0.58
C ARG A 21 -4.52 9.01 0.84
N THR A 22 -5.21 8.40 1.79
CA THR A 22 -4.77 8.35 3.19
C THR A 22 -3.43 7.61 3.33
N LEU A 23 -3.27 6.49 2.62
CA LEU A 23 -2.00 5.75 2.57
C LEU A 23 -0.87 6.60 1.99
N LEU A 24 -1.11 7.34 0.90
CA LEU A 24 -0.09 8.22 0.31
C LEU A 24 0.38 9.31 1.29
N VAL A 25 -0.55 9.89 2.06
CA VAL A 25 -0.22 10.86 3.11
C VAL A 25 0.61 10.21 4.23
N HIS A 26 0.25 8.99 4.65
CA HIS A 26 1.02 8.31 5.69
C HIS A 26 2.40 7.85 5.22
N ILE A 27 2.56 7.52 3.95
CA ILE A 27 3.86 7.18 3.37
C ILE A 27 4.77 8.41 3.36
N SER A 28 4.27 9.59 2.96
CA SER A 28 5.10 10.80 2.93
C SER A 28 5.58 11.22 4.33
N GLN A 29 4.80 10.92 5.37
CA GLN A 29 5.19 11.14 6.77
C GLN A 29 6.32 10.23 7.27
N GLN A 30 6.65 9.16 6.52
CA GLN A 30 7.77 8.28 6.88
C GLN A 30 9.13 8.87 6.54
N ASP A 31 9.18 9.91 5.70
CA ASP A 31 10.42 10.58 5.33
C ASP A 31 11.11 11.18 6.56
N ILE A 32 12.42 10.94 6.66
CA ILE A 32 13.26 11.37 7.78
C ILE A 32 14.65 11.76 7.29
N PRO A 33 15.29 12.74 7.94
CA PRO A 33 16.70 13.02 7.72
C PRO A 33 17.54 11.77 8.00
N VAL A 34 18.38 11.37 7.04
CA VAL A 34 19.31 10.25 7.17
C VAL A 34 20.73 10.82 7.32
N PRO A 35 21.44 10.53 8.42
CA PRO A 35 22.85 10.89 8.56
C PRO A 35 23.69 10.25 7.45
N ALA A 36 24.73 10.94 6.97
CA ALA A 36 25.54 10.47 5.85
C ALA A 36 26.24 9.14 6.17
N GLU A 37 26.66 8.98 7.41
CA GLU A 37 27.29 7.79 7.98
C GLU A 37 26.37 6.56 8.02
N ASP A 38 25.06 6.77 8.19
CA ASP A 38 24.06 5.71 8.31
C ASP A 38 23.32 5.46 6.98
N HIS A 39 23.76 6.07 5.87
CA HIS A 39 23.04 6.03 4.59
C HIS A 39 22.73 4.60 4.13
N TYR A 40 23.66 3.66 4.34
CA TYR A 40 23.54 2.27 3.89
C TYR A 40 22.93 1.33 4.93
N GLU A 41 22.53 1.85 6.09
CA GLU A 41 21.87 1.03 7.09
C GLU A 41 20.48 0.58 6.60
N PRO A 42 20.07 -0.65 6.92
CA PRO A 42 19.01 -1.35 6.20
C PRO A 42 17.64 -0.69 6.34
N GLY A 43 17.29 -0.13 7.51
CA GLY A 43 16.01 0.54 7.66
C GLY A 43 15.91 1.85 6.90
N TYR A 44 17.01 2.62 6.80
CA TYR A 44 17.03 3.84 5.98
C TYR A 44 16.98 3.53 4.48
N ALA A 45 17.63 2.45 4.04
CA ALA A 45 17.52 1.98 2.66
C ALA A 45 16.07 1.64 2.31
N VAL A 46 15.37 0.88 3.17
CA VAL A 46 13.96 0.50 2.95
C VAL A 46 13.03 1.71 2.95
N ILE A 47 13.25 2.72 3.80
CA ILE A 47 12.45 3.97 3.75
C ILE A 47 12.62 4.63 2.39
N ARG A 48 13.85 4.81 1.91
CA ARG A 48 14.11 5.45 0.61
C ARG A 48 13.50 4.67 -0.55
N GLU A 49 13.67 3.35 -0.58
CA GLU A 49 13.03 2.48 -1.58
C GLU A 49 11.51 2.63 -1.56
N SER A 50 10.92 2.70 -0.36
CA SER A 50 9.47 2.84 -0.20
C SER A 50 8.96 4.20 -0.70
N LEU A 51 9.69 5.29 -0.40
CA LEU A 51 9.37 6.63 -0.91
C LEU A 51 9.51 6.71 -2.43
N ALA A 52 10.58 6.14 -2.99
CA ALA A 52 10.76 6.06 -4.45
C ALA A 52 9.65 5.23 -5.12
N ALA A 53 9.25 4.10 -4.52
CA ALA A 53 8.14 3.29 -5.01
C ALA A 53 6.80 4.03 -4.93
N ALA A 54 6.56 4.82 -3.87
CA ALA A 54 5.37 5.66 -3.74
C ALA A 54 5.33 6.74 -4.83
N GLN A 55 6.48 7.38 -5.10
CA GLN A 55 6.59 8.37 -6.16
C GLN A 55 6.29 7.75 -7.53
N ALA A 56 6.87 6.59 -7.83
CA ALA A 56 6.59 5.85 -9.06
C ALA A 56 5.10 5.48 -9.18
N LEU A 57 4.48 5.03 -8.08
CA LEU A 57 3.05 4.73 -8.03
C LEU A 57 2.19 5.95 -8.32
N MET A 58 2.51 7.11 -7.77
CA MET A 58 1.80 8.37 -8.03
C MET A 58 1.99 8.89 -9.46
N SER A 59 3.14 8.61 -10.08
CA SER A 59 3.44 8.99 -11.47
C SER A 59 2.86 8.02 -12.52
N SER A 60 2.31 6.87 -12.11
CA SER A 60 1.72 5.91 -13.03
C SER A 60 0.38 6.42 -13.59
N ASN A 61 0.26 6.46 -14.91
CA ASN A 61 -0.95 6.95 -15.58
C ASN A 61 -2.12 5.97 -15.40
N TYR A 62 -3.34 6.50 -15.36
CA TYR A 62 -4.54 5.72 -15.60
C TYR A 62 -4.83 5.77 -17.10
N THR A 63 -5.00 4.62 -17.74
CA THR A 63 -5.38 4.53 -19.16
C THR A 63 -6.83 4.04 -19.23
N PRO A 64 -7.82 4.94 -19.34
CA PRO A 64 -9.20 4.53 -19.51
C PRO A 64 -9.36 3.76 -20.82
N VAL A 65 -10.09 2.64 -20.79
CA VAL A 65 -10.55 2.00 -22.02
C VAL A 65 -11.75 2.82 -22.54
N PRO A 66 -11.67 3.43 -23.74
CA PRO A 66 -12.78 4.21 -24.27
C PRO A 66 -13.97 3.29 -24.56
N PRO A 67 -15.20 3.68 -24.16
CA PRO A 67 -16.34 2.79 -24.26
C PRO A 67 -16.82 2.65 -25.71
N THR A 68 -17.09 1.42 -26.14
CA THR A 68 -17.59 1.07 -27.48
C THR A 68 -19.04 0.54 -27.39
N GLY A 69 -20.04 1.43 -27.29
CA GLY A 69 -21.43 0.96 -27.21
C GLY A 69 -22.49 2.04 -27.03
N ARG A 70 -23.77 1.65 -27.20
CA ARG A 70 -24.96 2.52 -27.21
C ARG A 70 -25.83 2.40 -25.94
N ASN A 71 -25.41 1.61 -24.93
CA ASN A 71 -26.21 1.32 -23.73
C ASN A 71 -25.54 1.82 -22.44
N ASN A 72 -26.00 2.98 -21.96
CA ASN A 72 -25.34 3.79 -20.94
C ASN A 72 -25.06 3.04 -19.63
N ALA A 73 -26.03 2.26 -19.11
CA ALA A 73 -25.92 1.70 -17.76
C ALA A 73 -25.02 0.44 -17.65
N GLU A 74 -24.96 -0.38 -18.71
CA GLU A 74 -24.02 -1.53 -18.75
C GLU A 74 -22.58 -1.06 -19.04
N MET A 75 -22.43 0.02 -19.80
CA MET A 75 -21.15 0.68 -20.01
C MET A 75 -20.64 1.28 -18.70
N GLU A 76 -21.48 2.02 -17.99
CA GLU A 76 -21.15 2.57 -16.66
C GLU A 76 -20.75 1.47 -15.67
N LYS A 77 -21.48 0.34 -15.63
CA LYS A 77 -21.10 -0.82 -14.84
C LYS A 77 -19.70 -1.33 -15.17
N THR A 78 -19.39 -1.46 -16.46
CA THR A 78 -18.08 -1.95 -16.92
C THR A 78 -16.96 -0.99 -16.56
N GLU A 79 -17.20 0.31 -16.74
CA GLU A 79 -16.27 1.37 -16.36
C GLU A 79 -16.01 1.37 -14.85
N LEU A 80 -17.05 1.34 -14.02
CA LEU A 80 -16.93 1.29 -12.56
C LEU A 80 -16.14 0.08 -12.08
N ARG A 81 -16.40 -1.12 -12.63
CA ARG A 81 -15.63 -2.33 -12.29
C ARG A 81 -14.15 -2.21 -12.68
N THR A 82 -13.88 -1.58 -13.82
CA THR A 82 -12.50 -1.35 -14.29
C THR A 82 -11.77 -0.37 -13.38
N VAL A 83 -12.44 0.72 -12.99
CA VAL A 83 -11.87 1.69 -12.05
C VAL A 83 -11.66 1.06 -10.68
N ILE A 84 -12.62 0.27 -10.16
CA ILE A 84 -12.46 -0.46 -8.89
C ILE A 84 -11.24 -1.37 -8.94
N LEU A 85 -11.02 -2.11 -10.04
CA LEU A 85 -9.84 -2.95 -10.21
C LEU A 85 -8.54 -2.13 -10.17
N ASP A 86 -8.49 -1.01 -10.90
CA ASP A 86 -7.32 -0.14 -10.91
C ASP A 86 -7.03 0.48 -9.53
N ILE A 87 -8.03 1.11 -8.91
CA ILE A 87 -7.84 1.79 -7.63
C ILE A 87 -7.56 0.79 -6.50
N SER A 88 -8.13 -0.41 -6.53
CA SER A 88 -7.79 -1.49 -5.60
C SER A 88 -6.35 -1.93 -5.76
N SER A 89 -5.87 -2.08 -7.00
CA SER A 89 -4.48 -2.44 -7.31
C SER A 89 -3.50 -1.37 -6.81
N ARG A 90 -3.85 -0.09 -6.95
CA ARG A 90 -3.07 1.04 -6.42
C ARG A 90 -3.08 1.08 -4.90
N ARG A 91 -4.25 0.91 -4.26
CA ARG A 91 -4.38 0.81 -2.79
C ARG A 91 -3.56 -0.36 -2.24
N PHE A 92 -3.59 -1.51 -2.90
CA PHE A 92 -2.78 -2.68 -2.55
C PHE A 92 -1.27 -2.37 -2.60
N LYS A 93 -0.78 -1.79 -3.71
CA LYS A 93 0.63 -1.36 -3.82
C LYS A 93 1.00 -0.36 -2.74
N ALA A 94 0.15 0.65 -2.50
CA ALA A 94 0.37 1.68 -1.50
C ALA A 94 0.41 1.10 -0.07
N HIS A 95 -0.49 0.18 0.28
CA HIS A 95 -0.50 -0.43 1.61
C HIS A 95 0.77 -1.23 1.86
N LYS A 96 1.23 -1.99 0.86
CA LYS A 96 2.51 -2.71 0.94
C LYS A 96 3.70 -1.77 1.13
N ILE A 97 3.73 -0.67 0.39
CA ILE A 97 4.76 0.38 0.54
C ILE A 97 4.71 0.99 1.94
N TYR A 98 3.51 1.33 2.43
CA TYR A 98 3.31 1.87 3.77
C TYR A 98 3.84 0.95 4.87
N LEU A 99 3.51 -0.34 4.82
CA LEU A 99 3.98 -1.31 5.82
C LEU A 99 5.51 -1.41 5.85
N ARG A 100 6.16 -1.41 4.67
CA ARG A 100 7.63 -1.41 4.57
C ARG A 100 8.25 -0.13 5.12
N ALA A 101 7.71 1.02 4.75
CA ALA A 101 8.19 2.32 5.22
C ALA A 101 8.03 2.46 6.75
N ALA A 102 6.89 2.03 7.29
CA ALA A 102 6.61 2.04 8.72
C ALA A 102 7.54 1.10 9.51
N ALA A 103 7.89 -0.08 8.96
CA ALA A 103 8.89 -0.97 9.54
C ALA A 103 10.27 -0.30 9.58
N GLY A 104 10.68 0.35 8.49
CA GLY A 104 11.93 1.11 8.45
C GLY A 104 11.96 2.26 9.46
N ARG A 105 10.83 2.97 9.64
CA ARG A 105 10.69 4.04 10.63
C ARG A 105 10.77 3.52 12.07
N ARG A 106 10.14 2.39 12.38
CA ARG A 106 10.27 1.75 13.71
C ARG A 106 11.70 1.32 13.97
N TRP A 107 12.36 0.71 12.99
CA TRP A 107 13.77 0.33 13.09
C TRP A 107 14.65 1.54 13.42
N SER A 108 14.47 2.69 12.74
CA SER A 108 15.33 3.87 12.96
C SER A 108 15.14 4.47 14.35
N ILE A 109 13.90 4.52 14.84
CA ILE A 109 13.58 4.96 16.20
C ILE A 109 14.26 4.04 17.23
N ASN A 110 14.07 2.73 17.10
CA ASN A 110 14.62 1.76 18.05
C ASN A 110 16.16 1.73 18.03
N ARG A 111 16.78 1.89 16.86
CA ARG A 111 18.23 2.01 16.73
C ARG A 111 18.74 3.27 17.42
N ALA A 112 18.12 4.42 17.16
CA ALA A 112 18.51 5.68 17.79
C ALA A 112 18.40 5.61 19.33
N ASP A 113 17.35 4.97 19.85
CA ASP A 113 17.20 4.75 21.29
C ASP A 113 18.26 3.82 21.89
N ALA A 114 18.65 2.76 21.17
CA ALA A 114 19.75 1.89 21.59
C ALA A 114 21.08 2.66 21.65
N LEU A 115 21.38 3.47 20.63
CA LEU A 115 22.59 4.28 20.53
C LEU A 115 22.66 5.40 21.58
N ARG A 116 21.51 5.93 22.03
CA ARG A 116 21.46 6.99 23.04
C ARG A 116 21.94 6.55 24.43
N ARG A 117 21.91 5.25 24.73
CA ARG A 117 22.33 4.69 26.03
C ARG A 117 23.34 3.56 25.81
N PRO A 118 24.59 3.87 25.43
CA PRO A 118 25.60 2.85 25.20
C PRO A 118 25.97 2.18 26.52
N ASP A 119 25.82 0.86 26.59
CA ASP A 119 26.24 0.03 27.70
C ASP A 119 26.80 -1.30 27.17
N GLN A 120 27.15 -2.22 28.08
CA GLN A 120 27.69 -3.54 27.72
C GLN A 120 26.74 -4.40 26.88
N THR A 121 25.44 -4.06 26.83
CA THR A 121 24.40 -4.77 26.08
C THR A 121 24.08 -4.13 24.73
N LEU A 122 24.76 -3.03 24.35
CA LEU A 122 24.49 -2.28 23.12
C LEU A 122 24.47 -3.18 21.88
N ALA A 123 25.49 -4.03 21.70
CA ALA A 123 25.58 -4.93 20.56
C ALA A 123 24.39 -5.89 20.48
N SER A 124 23.97 -6.45 21.62
CA SER A 124 22.82 -7.35 21.71
C SER A 124 21.50 -6.63 21.39
N ARG A 125 21.35 -5.37 21.86
CA ARG A 125 20.17 -4.54 21.58
C ARG A 125 20.08 -4.17 20.10
N LEU A 126 21.18 -3.74 19.48
CA LEU A 126 21.21 -3.44 18.04
C LEU A 126 20.86 -4.69 17.21
N LYS A 127 21.43 -5.84 17.56
CA LYS A 127 21.07 -7.11 16.91
C LYS A 127 19.58 -7.43 17.02
N LEU A 128 18.98 -7.25 18.20
CA LEU A 128 17.55 -7.46 18.39
C LEU A 128 16.72 -6.53 17.49
N VAL A 129 17.09 -5.25 17.39
CA VAL A 129 16.42 -4.28 16.50
C VAL A 129 16.48 -4.75 15.04
N ASP A 130 17.63 -5.24 14.59
CA ASP A 130 17.80 -5.75 13.22
C ASP A 130 17.04 -7.06 12.98
N ASP A 131 17.02 -7.98 13.95
CA ASP A 131 16.27 -9.24 13.87
C ASP A 131 14.77 -8.97 13.81
N THR A 132 14.23 -8.09 14.67
CA THR A 132 12.82 -7.68 14.65
C THR A 132 12.46 -7.01 13.33
N PHE A 133 13.31 -6.12 12.82
CA PHE A 133 13.07 -5.46 11.53
C PHE A 133 13.01 -6.45 10.36
N ARG A 134 13.92 -7.43 10.33
CA ARG A 134 13.90 -8.50 9.31
C ARG A 134 12.63 -9.35 9.40
N GLN A 135 12.18 -9.66 10.60
CA GLN A 135 10.93 -10.40 10.82
C GLN A 135 9.71 -9.59 10.34
N GLU A 136 9.63 -8.30 10.69
CA GLU A 136 8.54 -7.42 10.25
C GLU A 136 8.48 -7.36 8.71
N LEU A 137 9.62 -7.16 8.03
CA LEU A 137 9.65 -7.14 6.58
C LEU A 137 9.25 -8.48 5.95
N GLY A 138 9.66 -9.60 6.56
CA GLY A 138 9.28 -10.94 6.11
C GLY A 138 7.77 -11.21 6.18
N GLN A 139 7.05 -10.52 7.06
CA GLN A 139 5.59 -10.64 7.18
C GLN A 139 4.83 -9.84 6.10
N VAL A 140 5.47 -8.84 5.48
CA VAL A 140 4.85 -8.00 4.44
C VAL A 140 4.78 -8.75 3.11
N THR A 141 3.90 -9.75 3.07
CA THR A 141 3.54 -10.55 1.90
C THR A 141 2.29 -9.98 1.22
N ASP A 142 2.06 -10.36 -0.03
CA ASP A 142 0.86 -9.91 -0.76
C ASP A 142 -0.42 -10.45 -0.10
N GLU A 143 -0.37 -11.70 0.37
CA GLU A 143 -1.46 -12.38 1.04
C GLU A 143 -1.80 -11.69 2.36
N TYR A 144 -0.78 -11.30 3.15
CA TYR A 144 -0.97 -10.51 4.36
C TYR A 144 -1.62 -9.15 4.05
N VAL A 145 -1.13 -8.43 3.05
CA VAL A 145 -1.64 -7.11 2.67
C VAL A 145 -3.11 -7.18 2.26
N VAL A 146 -3.50 -8.14 1.41
CA VAL A 146 -4.89 -8.31 1.00
C VAL A 146 -5.79 -8.72 2.17
N ALA A 147 -5.32 -9.63 3.03
CA ALA A 147 -6.07 -10.04 4.20
C ALA A 147 -6.32 -8.88 5.17
N ASP A 148 -5.30 -8.05 5.42
CA ASP A 148 -5.41 -6.88 6.30
C ASP A 148 -6.37 -5.82 5.75
N LEU A 149 -6.22 -5.48 4.46
CA LEU A 149 -7.12 -4.55 3.76
C LEU A 149 -8.57 -5.03 3.78
N ARG A 150 -8.81 -6.32 3.48
CA ARG A 150 -10.16 -6.91 3.49
C ARG A 150 -10.74 -6.94 4.90
N ALA A 151 -9.93 -7.24 5.91
CA ALA A 151 -10.37 -7.20 7.30
C ALA A 151 -10.75 -5.78 7.73
N ALA A 152 -10.02 -4.75 7.27
CA ALA A 152 -10.38 -3.36 7.51
C ALA A 152 -11.70 -2.98 6.84
N ASP A 153 -11.91 -3.37 5.58
CA ASP A 153 -13.14 -3.09 4.86
C ASP A 153 -14.37 -3.76 5.50
N ILE A 154 -14.22 -5.01 5.96
CA ILE A 154 -15.30 -5.73 6.69
C ILE A 154 -15.64 -5.01 7.99
N ARG A 155 -14.64 -4.56 8.76
CA ARG A 155 -14.87 -3.81 10.00
C ARG A 155 -15.57 -2.48 9.74
N ALA A 156 -15.32 -1.84 8.60
CA ALA A 156 -15.95 -0.60 8.20
C ALA A 156 -17.36 -0.79 7.61
N GLY A 157 -17.78 -2.03 7.33
CA GLY A 157 -19.10 -2.35 6.78
C GLY A 157 -19.25 -2.00 5.30
N HIS A 158 -18.14 -1.95 4.56
CA HIS A 158 -18.14 -1.66 3.12
C HIS A 158 -18.77 -2.79 2.29
N TRP A 159 -19.27 -2.45 1.11
CA TRP A 159 -19.77 -3.44 0.15
C TRP A 159 -18.62 -4.03 -0.67
N LEU A 160 -18.44 -5.36 -0.61
CA LEU A 160 -17.24 -6.05 -1.12
C LEU A 160 -17.51 -7.11 -2.19
N ASP A 161 -18.76 -7.24 -2.66
CA ASP A 161 -19.16 -8.37 -3.52
C ASP A 161 -18.39 -8.40 -4.85
N GLU A 162 -17.95 -7.24 -5.32
CA GLU A 162 -17.20 -7.08 -6.58
C GLU A 162 -15.76 -6.62 -6.38
N ASP A 163 -15.23 -6.69 -5.16
CA ASP A 163 -13.83 -6.38 -4.92
C ASP A 163 -12.93 -7.38 -5.65
N PRO A 164 -11.85 -6.91 -6.30
CA PRO A 164 -10.97 -7.79 -7.06
C PRO A 164 -10.18 -8.72 -6.14
N SER A 165 -9.96 -9.93 -6.62
CA SER A 165 -9.05 -10.89 -6.02
C SER A 165 -7.59 -10.44 -6.13
N LEU A 166 -6.73 -11.02 -5.29
CA LEU A 166 -5.28 -10.82 -5.37
C LEU A 166 -4.74 -11.17 -6.77
N GLN A 167 -5.29 -12.19 -7.42
CA GLN A 167 -4.85 -12.61 -8.74
C GLN A 167 -5.20 -11.57 -9.81
N GLU A 168 -6.41 -11.00 -9.76
CA GLU A 168 -6.85 -9.93 -10.68
C GLU A 168 -5.99 -8.68 -10.51
N MET A 169 -5.72 -8.27 -9.26
CA MET A 169 -4.82 -7.13 -8.99
C MET A 169 -3.39 -7.39 -9.49
N ARG A 170 -2.84 -8.59 -9.26
CA ARG A 170 -1.50 -8.96 -9.76
C ARG A 170 -1.41 -8.93 -11.29
N ASN A 171 -2.44 -9.41 -11.98
CA ASN A 171 -2.51 -9.37 -13.44
C ASN A 171 -2.59 -7.92 -13.93
N TRP A 172 -3.48 -7.12 -13.33
CA TRP A 172 -3.64 -5.71 -13.66
C TRP A 172 -2.32 -4.92 -13.53
N ILE A 173 -1.61 -5.11 -12.42
CA ILE A 173 -0.31 -4.46 -12.15
C ILE A 173 0.75 -4.87 -13.16
N ARG A 174 0.74 -6.12 -13.64
CA ARG A 174 1.69 -6.60 -14.65
C ARG A 174 1.44 -5.96 -16.02
N GLU A 175 0.17 -5.74 -16.35
CA GLU A 175 -0.26 -5.13 -17.61
C GLU A 175 -0.08 -3.60 -17.60
N HIS A 176 -0.04 -2.98 -16.42
CA HIS A 176 0.04 -1.52 -16.21
C HIS A 176 1.15 -1.16 -15.19
N PRO A 177 2.45 -1.27 -15.56
CA PRO A 177 3.58 -1.07 -14.65
C PRO A 177 3.72 0.36 -14.11
#